data_AF-A0A504IY33-F1
#
_entry.id   AF-A0A504IY33-F1
#
_cell.length_a   1.000
_cell.length_b   1.000
_cell.length_c   1.000
_cell.angle_alpha   90.00
_cell.angle_beta   90.00
_cell.angle_gamma   90.00
#
_symmetry.space_group_name_H-M   'P 1'
#
loop_
_entity.id
_entity.type
_entity.pdbx_description
1 polymer ?
#
loop_
_entity_poly.entity_id
_entity_poly.type
_entity_poly.pdbx_seq_one_letter_code
_entity_poly.pdbx_strand_id
1 'polypeptide(L)'
;MYEMKSYFLLSIFTLLCFIKVENAVSQKKIASQITYVCPPCNRKCDHLTFDKPGICMHCNMKLVDKSTLKDHPKPNRTKVGFYLQSGVEILDFAGPMEVFAYAGYDVFTISKTKEPIYAQGILTVIPDYDLSDAPQADILVFFGGNAVLPSKDKELITWIRSQNNTKYYFSVCSGALILAEAGILDNQKATTFRYTIEALKNFKKINVLPNVRYVDNGKTITTAGVSAGIDGALHMIAKLEGLTAAVETAFYMEYEWTPNKGIILGSDNPYHNINNVSILKDYKGKFKSNQNQTYELVLDPIINTLFIIINNEKHPVFYIEKNRFFLPFTANFLVFERDKNDVITGLKNTAHSNLFIKQ
;
A
#
# COMPACT_ATOMS: atom_id res chain seq x y z
N MET A 1 -39.32 56.25 -58.04
CA MET A 1 -38.42 57.19 -58.75
C MET A 1 -37.01 56.89 -58.25
N TYR A 2 -36.29 56.02 -58.95
CA TYR A 2 -35.21 56.38 -59.88
C TYR A 2 -34.01 57.02 -59.16
N GLU A 3 -32.96 56.22 -58.94
CA GLU A 3 -31.56 56.43 -59.42
C GLU A 3 -30.67 55.35 -58.76
N MET A 4 -30.18 54.32 -59.46
CA MET A 4 -29.22 54.27 -60.57
C MET A 4 -27.75 54.29 -60.10
N LYS A 5 -27.19 53.06 -60.07
CA LYS A 5 -25.86 52.64 -60.54
C LYS A 5 -24.74 53.69 -60.51
N SER A 6 -23.68 53.41 -59.72
CA SER A 6 -22.28 53.53 -60.22
C SER A 6 -21.19 53.18 -59.18
N TYR A 7 -21.15 51.97 -58.60
CA TYR A 7 -19.97 51.56 -57.79
C TYR A 7 -19.59 50.07 -57.91
N PHE A 8 -19.92 49.41 -59.02
CA PHE A 8 -19.64 47.97 -59.21
C PHE A 8 -18.33 47.64 -59.93
N LEU A 9 -17.46 48.62 -60.21
CA LEU A 9 -16.24 48.42 -61.00
C LEU A 9 -14.93 48.83 -60.31
N LEU A 10 -14.95 49.22 -59.03
CA LEU A 10 -13.73 49.54 -58.26
C LEU A 10 -13.44 48.59 -57.08
N SER A 11 -14.21 47.51 -56.91
CA SER A 11 -14.06 46.56 -55.78
C SER A 11 -13.32 45.26 -56.12
N ILE A 12 -12.98 45.03 -57.39
CA ILE A 12 -12.40 43.75 -57.84
C ILE A 12 -10.86 43.78 -57.89
N PHE A 13 -10.23 44.96 -57.93
CA PHE A 13 -8.76 45.08 -58.02
C PHE A 13 -8.02 45.21 -56.67
N THR A 14 -8.72 45.49 -55.57
CA THR A 14 -8.12 45.49 -54.21
C THR A 14 -8.20 44.14 -53.51
N LEU A 15 -8.98 43.18 -54.04
CA LEU A 15 -9.16 41.85 -53.44
C LEU A 15 -8.02 40.87 -53.74
N LEU A 16 -7.17 41.14 -54.74
CA LEU A 16 -6.07 40.23 -55.15
C LEU A 16 -4.71 40.51 -54.47
N CYS A 17 -4.55 41.63 -53.76
CA CYS A 17 -3.34 41.91 -52.96
C CYS A 17 -3.47 41.59 -51.47
N PHE A 18 -4.68 41.32 -50.95
CA PHE A 18 -4.86 40.89 -49.55
C PHE A 18 -4.77 39.36 -49.35
N ILE A 19 -4.78 38.55 -50.41
CA ILE A 19 -4.73 37.08 -50.32
C ILE A 19 -3.32 36.54 -50.04
N LYS A 20 -2.27 37.38 -50.07
CA LYS A 20 -0.87 36.92 -49.93
C LYS A 20 -0.14 37.26 -48.63
N VAL A 21 -0.78 37.89 -47.64
CA VAL A 21 -0.06 38.32 -46.41
C VAL A 21 -0.59 37.73 -45.09
N GLU A 22 -1.72 37.00 -45.06
CA GLU A 22 -2.19 36.37 -43.81
C GLU A 22 -1.87 34.88 -43.66
N ASN A 23 -1.13 34.27 -44.61
CA ASN A 23 -0.60 32.90 -44.47
C ASN A 23 0.74 32.82 -43.74
N ALA A 24 0.95 33.67 -42.72
CA ALA A 24 2.15 33.62 -41.87
C ALA A 24 1.87 33.75 -40.37
N VAL A 25 0.61 33.57 -39.93
CA VAL A 25 0.30 33.37 -38.51
C VAL A 25 0.37 31.87 -38.21
N SER A 26 1.59 31.43 -37.90
CA SER A 26 1.88 30.39 -36.90
C SER A 26 0.88 29.22 -36.80
N GLN A 27 0.96 28.28 -37.73
CA GLN A 27 0.79 26.86 -37.36
C GLN A 27 2.01 26.44 -36.53
N LYS A 28 2.13 26.96 -35.30
CA LYS A 28 2.82 26.22 -34.25
C LYS A 28 1.93 25.02 -34.00
N LYS A 29 2.30 23.89 -34.60
CA LYS A 29 1.84 22.57 -34.19
C LYS A 29 1.96 22.57 -32.66
N ILE A 30 0.85 22.67 -31.94
CA ILE A 30 0.84 22.45 -30.49
C ILE A 30 1.29 21.01 -30.38
N ALA A 31 2.57 20.79 -30.07
CA ALA A 31 3.07 19.47 -29.77
C ALA A 31 2.19 18.99 -28.62
N SER A 32 1.38 17.96 -28.86
CA SER A 32 0.53 17.37 -27.84
C SER A 32 1.44 17.03 -26.67
N GLN A 33 1.29 17.76 -25.57
CA GLN A 33 2.14 17.58 -24.41
C GLN A 33 1.95 16.14 -23.94
N ILE A 34 3.02 15.35 -24.01
CA ILE A 34 2.98 13.93 -23.66
C ILE A 34 2.51 13.85 -22.21
N THR A 35 1.34 13.25 -22.03
CA THR A 35 0.77 13.02 -20.71
C THR A 35 1.23 11.64 -20.26
N TYR A 36 1.87 11.57 -19.11
CA TYR A 36 2.29 10.33 -18.49
C TYR A 36 1.24 9.87 -17.47
N VAL A 37 1.11 8.56 -17.27
CA VAL A 37 0.17 7.93 -16.32
C VAL A 37 0.88 6.78 -15.59
N CYS A 38 0.41 6.39 -14.39
CA CYS A 38 0.83 5.08 -13.86
C CYS A 38 0.19 4.03 -14.78
N PRO A 39 0.94 3.05 -15.31
CA PRO A 39 0.32 1.86 -15.91
C PRO A 39 -0.58 1.22 -14.85
N PRO A 40 -1.65 0.49 -15.22
CA PRO A 40 -2.68 0.11 -14.26
C PRO A 40 -2.08 -0.65 -13.07
N CYS A 41 -2.01 0.02 -11.92
CA CYS A 41 -1.51 -0.41 -10.63
C CYS A 41 -2.64 -1.00 -9.78
N ASN A 42 -3.90 -0.82 -10.20
CA ASN A 42 -5.11 -1.09 -9.39
C ASN A 42 -5.17 -0.28 -8.09
N ARG A 43 -4.45 0.85 -8.02
CA ARG A 43 -4.54 1.81 -6.90
C ARG A 43 -5.06 3.15 -7.41
N LYS A 44 -5.20 4.12 -6.50
CA LYS A 44 -5.62 5.49 -6.83
C LYS A 44 -4.76 6.15 -7.93
N CYS A 45 -3.51 5.69 -8.12
CA CYS A 45 -2.65 6.13 -9.21
C CYS A 45 -3.19 5.90 -10.63
N ASP A 46 -4.10 4.94 -10.81
CA ASP A 46 -4.66 4.61 -12.13
C ASP A 46 -5.34 5.80 -12.81
N HIS A 47 -5.77 6.78 -12.02
CA HIS A 47 -6.48 7.96 -12.49
C HIS A 47 -5.60 9.22 -12.54
N LEU A 48 -4.32 9.12 -12.13
CA LEU A 48 -3.42 10.26 -12.08
C LEU A 48 -2.69 10.47 -13.41
N THR A 49 -2.45 11.74 -13.71
CA THR A 49 -1.68 12.17 -14.88
C THR A 49 -0.49 13.01 -14.45
N PHE A 50 0.59 12.95 -15.23
CA PHE A 50 1.87 13.59 -14.93
C PHE A 50 2.41 14.24 -16.20
N ASP A 51 3.02 15.42 -16.06
CA ASP A 51 3.54 16.19 -17.20
C ASP A 51 4.95 15.77 -17.63
N LYS A 52 5.59 14.88 -16.87
CA LYS A 52 6.98 14.44 -17.05
C LYS A 52 7.10 12.92 -16.86
N PRO A 53 8.04 12.26 -17.55
CA PRO A 53 8.35 10.87 -17.27
C PRO A 53 8.94 10.75 -15.86
N GLY A 54 8.81 9.58 -15.25
CA GLY A 54 9.34 9.35 -13.92
C GLY A 54 8.80 8.07 -13.31
N ILE A 55 8.83 8.04 -11.98
CA ILE A 55 8.23 6.98 -11.18
C ILE A 55 6.98 7.54 -10.54
N CYS A 56 5.88 6.79 -10.58
CA CYS A 56 4.66 7.21 -9.91
C CYS A 56 4.87 7.20 -8.40
N MET A 57 4.53 8.31 -7.75
CA MET A 57 4.67 8.43 -6.31
C MET A 57 3.74 7.49 -5.51
N HIS A 58 2.71 6.87 -6.09
CA HIS A 58 1.84 5.96 -5.32
C HIS A 58 2.21 4.48 -5.51
N CYS A 59 2.39 4.04 -6.76
CA CYS A 59 2.67 2.64 -7.11
C CYS A 59 4.17 2.31 -7.20
N ASN A 60 5.06 3.30 -7.22
CA ASN A 60 6.48 3.15 -7.56
C ASN A 60 6.76 2.50 -8.93
N MET A 61 5.74 2.38 -9.79
CA MET A 61 5.90 1.91 -11.16
C MET A 61 6.42 3.05 -12.03
N LYS A 62 7.23 2.69 -13.03
CA LYS A 62 7.64 3.63 -14.07
C LYS A 62 6.41 4.15 -14.80
N LEU A 63 6.26 5.47 -14.84
CA LEU A 63 5.20 6.13 -15.59
C LEU A 63 5.34 5.81 -17.08
N VAL A 64 4.20 5.58 -17.72
CA VAL A 64 4.12 5.26 -19.14
C VAL A 64 3.43 6.40 -19.88
N ASP A 65 3.69 6.48 -21.19
CA ASP A 65 2.95 7.40 -22.05
C ASP A 65 1.47 6.98 -22.05
N LYS A 66 0.55 7.92 -21.83
CA LYS A 66 -0.89 7.65 -21.83
C LYS A 66 -1.37 6.97 -23.12
N SER A 67 -0.71 7.22 -24.25
CA SER A 67 -1.02 6.60 -25.53
C SER A 67 -0.70 5.09 -25.59
N THR A 68 0.21 4.60 -24.74
CA THR A 68 0.58 3.17 -24.66
C THR A 68 -0.19 2.41 -23.59
N LEU A 69 -1.12 3.05 -22.87
CA LEU A 69 -1.82 2.44 -21.72
C LEU A 69 -2.56 1.14 -22.09
N LYS A 70 -3.06 1.03 -23.32
CA LYS A 70 -3.70 -0.18 -23.86
C LYS A 70 -2.77 -1.40 -23.92
N ASP A 71 -1.46 -1.17 -24.00
CA ASP A 71 -0.42 -2.20 -24.07
C ASP A 71 0.04 -2.64 -22.66
N HIS A 72 -0.51 -2.02 -21.61
CA HIS A 72 -0.28 -2.34 -20.20
C HIS A 72 -1.58 -2.86 -19.57
N PRO A 73 -1.94 -4.14 -19.79
CA PRO A 73 -3.15 -4.70 -19.19
C PRO A 73 -3.06 -4.68 -17.67
N LYS A 74 -4.22 -4.54 -17.00
CA LYS A 74 -4.29 -4.62 -15.53
C LYS A 74 -3.64 -5.91 -15.06
N PRO A 75 -2.68 -5.86 -14.12
CA PRO A 75 -2.14 -7.06 -13.52
C PRO A 75 -3.28 -7.82 -12.83
N ASN A 76 -3.24 -9.15 -12.92
CA ASN A 76 -4.11 -9.99 -12.10
C ASN A 76 -3.85 -9.62 -10.64
N ARG A 77 -4.92 -9.25 -9.92
CA ARG A 77 -4.84 -8.91 -8.50
C ARG A 77 -4.44 -10.15 -7.71
N THR A 78 -3.55 -9.97 -6.74
CA THR A 78 -3.22 -11.03 -5.78
C THR A 78 -4.49 -11.42 -5.02
N LYS A 79 -4.80 -12.71 -5.04
CA LYS A 79 -6.01 -13.28 -4.46
C LYS A 79 -5.81 -13.64 -3.00
N VAL A 80 -6.69 -13.16 -2.13
CA VAL A 80 -6.64 -13.41 -0.68
C VAL A 80 -7.91 -14.13 -0.24
N GLY A 81 -7.76 -15.41 0.11
CA GLY A 81 -8.86 -16.23 0.62
C GLY A 81 -8.91 -16.17 2.14
N PHE A 82 -10.01 -15.65 2.67
CA PHE A 82 -10.28 -15.55 4.11
C PHE A 82 -11.15 -16.74 4.54
N TYR A 83 -10.56 -17.72 5.23
CA TYR A 83 -11.34 -18.83 5.76
C TYR A 83 -12.07 -18.43 7.05
N LEU A 84 -13.40 -18.50 7.06
CA LEU A 84 -14.23 -18.05 8.18
C LEU A 84 -15.02 -19.21 8.80
N GLN A 85 -14.71 -19.58 10.04
CA GLN A 85 -15.52 -20.53 10.81
C GLN A 85 -16.69 -19.87 11.55
N SER A 86 -17.73 -20.65 11.89
CA SER A 86 -18.71 -20.22 12.89
C SER A 86 -18.04 -19.94 14.24
N GLY A 87 -18.39 -18.83 14.87
CA GLY A 87 -17.71 -18.34 16.07
C GLY A 87 -16.36 -17.67 15.81
N VAL A 88 -16.02 -17.32 14.57
CA VAL A 88 -14.87 -16.47 14.25
C VAL A 88 -14.96 -15.12 14.98
N GLU A 89 -13.82 -14.61 15.45
CA GLU A 89 -13.69 -13.28 16.05
C GLU A 89 -13.83 -12.20 14.97
N ILE A 90 -14.75 -11.25 15.14
CA ILE A 90 -15.10 -10.30 14.05
C ILE A 90 -13.90 -9.46 13.64
N LEU A 91 -13.20 -8.88 14.62
CA LEU A 91 -12.09 -7.98 14.32
C LEU A 91 -10.84 -8.73 13.83
N ASP A 92 -10.72 -10.04 14.12
CA ASP A 92 -9.62 -10.85 13.57
C ASP A 92 -9.66 -10.89 12.04
N PHE A 93 -10.85 -10.97 11.42
CA PHE A 93 -10.97 -10.98 9.96
C PHE A 93 -11.27 -9.60 9.38
N ALA A 94 -12.12 -8.79 10.01
CA ALA A 94 -12.52 -7.49 9.46
C ALA A 94 -11.34 -6.52 9.35
N GLY A 95 -10.43 -6.50 10.35
CA GLY A 95 -9.25 -5.64 10.34
C GLY A 95 -8.30 -5.93 9.16
N PRO A 96 -7.77 -7.16 9.03
CA PRO A 96 -6.97 -7.56 7.88
C PRO A 96 -7.72 -7.43 6.54
N MET A 97 -9.02 -7.73 6.51
CA MET A 97 -9.84 -7.63 5.30
C MET A 97 -9.84 -6.20 4.74
N GLU A 98 -10.03 -5.19 5.60
CA GLU A 98 -9.92 -3.78 5.23
C GLU A 98 -8.52 -3.44 4.70
N VAL A 99 -7.46 -3.92 5.37
CA VAL A 99 -6.07 -3.69 4.91
C VAL A 99 -5.85 -4.22 3.49
N PHE A 100 -6.18 -5.49 3.24
CA PHE A 100 -5.98 -6.08 1.92
C PHE A 100 -6.87 -5.45 0.85
N ALA A 101 -8.14 -5.16 1.18
CA ALA A 101 -9.06 -4.51 0.26
C ALA A 101 -8.56 -3.11 -0.16
N TYR A 102 -8.13 -2.28 0.80
CA TYR A 102 -7.60 -0.94 0.50
C TYR A 102 -6.23 -0.94 -0.14
N ALA A 103 -5.43 -1.99 0.06
CA ALA A 103 -4.19 -2.19 -0.69
C ALA A 103 -4.45 -2.64 -2.15
N GLY A 104 -5.69 -2.99 -2.52
CA GLY A 104 -6.08 -3.31 -3.89
C GLY A 104 -6.06 -4.80 -4.22
N TYR A 105 -6.05 -5.67 -3.21
CA TYR A 105 -6.10 -7.13 -3.38
C TYR A 105 -7.51 -7.60 -3.76
N ASP A 106 -7.59 -8.79 -4.35
CA ASP A 106 -8.86 -9.49 -4.61
C ASP A 106 -9.20 -10.37 -3.41
N VAL A 107 -10.03 -9.86 -2.51
CA VAL A 107 -10.38 -10.51 -1.24
C VAL A 107 -11.71 -11.24 -1.38
N PHE A 108 -11.76 -12.50 -0.96
CA PHE A 108 -12.98 -13.30 -0.91
C PHE A 108 -13.01 -14.19 0.33
N THR A 109 -14.22 -14.59 0.73
CA THR A 109 -14.47 -15.39 1.93
C THR A 109 -14.77 -16.85 1.60
N ILE A 110 -14.27 -17.75 2.45
CA ILE A 110 -14.38 -19.20 2.27
C ILE A 110 -14.96 -19.82 3.55
N SER A 111 -16.14 -20.45 3.40
CA SER A 111 -16.85 -21.32 4.34
C SER A 111 -16.24 -22.74 4.43
N LYS A 112 -16.62 -23.54 5.44
CA LYS A 112 -16.76 -24.99 5.26
C LYS A 112 -17.90 -25.30 4.27
N THR A 113 -18.99 -24.55 4.38
CA THR A 113 -20.19 -24.61 3.56
C THR A 113 -20.64 -23.19 3.22
N LYS A 114 -21.54 -23.03 2.25
CA LYS A 114 -22.15 -21.72 1.94
C LYS A 114 -23.22 -21.24 2.91
N GLU A 115 -23.59 -22.06 3.88
CA GLU A 115 -24.52 -21.66 4.94
C GLU A 115 -24.00 -20.45 5.74
N PRO A 116 -24.90 -19.55 6.19
CA PRO A 116 -24.49 -18.40 7.00
C PRO A 116 -23.74 -18.84 8.26
N ILE A 117 -22.63 -18.16 8.55
CA ILE A 117 -21.89 -18.32 9.80
C ILE A 117 -22.27 -17.22 10.79
N TYR A 118 -22.18 -17.53 12.09
CA TYR A 118 -22.43 -16.57 13.16
C TYR A 118 -21.11 -16.19 13.83
N ALA A 119 -20.54 -15.05 13.46
CA ALA A 119 -19.33 -14.51 14.07
C ALA A 119 -19.65 -14.00 15.48
N GLN A 120 -18.97 -14.56 16.49
CA GLN A 120 -19.20 -14.34 17.93
C GLN A 120 -20.67 -14.41 18.41
N GLY A 121 -21.57 -14.98 17.62
CA GLY A 121 -23.01 -14.99 17.91
C GLY A 121 -23.72 -13.64 17.73
N ILE A 122 -23.07 -12.62 17.16
CA ILE A 122 -23.64 -11.26 17.03
C ILE A 122 -23.70 -10.74 15.58
N LEU A 123 -22.90 -11.30 14.66
CA LEU A 123 -22.89 -10.92 13.25
C LEU A 123 -23.06 -12.15 12.37
N THR A 124 -24.03 -12.11 11.45
CA THR A 124 -24.20 -13.14 10.43
C THR A 124 -23.36 -12.78 9.21
N VAL A 125 -22.55 -13.73 8.73
CA VAL A 125 -21.74 -13.58 7.51
C VAL A 125 -22.12 -14.69 6.54
N ILE A 126 -22.39 -14.34 5.28
CA ILE A 126 -22.62 -15.30 4.20
C ILE A 126 -21.30 -15.41 3.42
N PRO A 127 -20.63 -16.57 3.42
CA PRO A 127 -19.37 -16.73 2.70
C PRO A 127 -19.60 -16.75 1.17
N ASP A 128 -18.62 -16.26 0.40
CA ASP A 128 -18.68 -16.24 -1.06
C ASP A 128 -18.58 -17.66 -1.65
N TYR A 129 -17.71 -18.48 -1.05
CA TYR A 129 -17.37 -19.84 -1.51
C TYR A 129 -17.36 -20.83 -0.35
N ASP A 130 -17.42 -22.13 -0.67
CA ASP A 130 -17.08 -23.21 0.25
C ASP A 130 -15.83 -23.97 -0.20
N LEU A 131 -15.47 -25.04 0.52
CA LEU A 131 -14.25 -25.80 0.22
C LEU A 131 -14.27 -26.46 -1.17
N SER A 132 -15.44 -26.69 -1.76
CA SER A 132 -15.60 -27.37 -3.04
C SER A 132 -15.45 -26.45 -4.25
N ASP A 133 -15.71 -25.14 -4.08
CA ASP A 133 -15.72 -24.17 -5.18
C ASP A 133 -14.90 -22.90 -4.95
N ALA A 134 -14.17 -22.81 -3.83
CA ALA A 134 -13.23 -21.73 -3.58
C ALA A 134 -12.17 -21.63 -4.69
N PRO A 135 -11.96 -20.44 -5.28
CA PRO A 135 -10.90 -20.25 -6.26
C PRO A 135 -9.53 -20.35 -5.59
N GLN A 136 -8.51 -20.72 -6.37
CA GLN A 136 -7.13 -20.73 -5.89
C GLN A 136 -6.70 -19.34 -5.38
N ALA A 137 -6.33 -19.27 -4.10
CA ALA A 137 -5.79 -18.06 -3.48
C ALA A 137 -4.26 -18.03 -3.54
N ASP A 138 -3.69 -16.83 -3.74
CA ASP A 138 -2.26 -16.58 -3.56
C ASP A 138 -1.90 -16.51 -2.07
N ILE A 139 -2.81 -15.99 -1.26
CA ILE A 139 -2.67 -15.83 0.19
C ILE A 139 -3.88 -16.47 0.88
N LEU A 140 -3.65 -17.38 1.82
CA LEU A 140 -4.72 -17.95 2.67
C LEU A 140 -4.60 -17.46 4.10
N VAL A 141 -5.74 -17.03 4.64
CA VAL A 141 -5.82 -16.37 5.95
C VAL A 141 -6.77 -17.13 6.89
N PHE A 142 -6.30 -17.40 8.11
CA PHE A 142 -7.04 -18.14 9.14
C PHE A 142 -7.16 -17.33 10.43
N PHE A 143 -8.34 -17.34 11.04
CA PHE A 143 -8.66 -16.42 12.14
C PHE A 143 -8.95 -17.17 13.44
N GLY A 144 -8.94 -16.42 14.54
CA GLY A 144 -9.26 -16.94 15.85
C GLY A 144 -10.75 -16.99 16.15
N GLY A 145 -11.11 -16.74 17.41
CA GLY A 145 -12.41 -17.14 17.95
C GLY A 145 -12.43 -18.66 18.16
N ASN A 146 -13.44 -19.33 17.63
CA ASN A 146 -13.64 -20.78 17.80
C ASN A 146 -12.73 -21.65 16.89
N ALA A 147 -11.43 -21.37 16.83
CA ALA A 147 -10.49 -22.03 15.90
C ALA A 147 -10.13 -23.49 16.29
N VAL A 148 -10.46 -23.95 17.51
CA VAL A 148 -10.15 -25.32 17.98
C VAL A 148 -10.98 -26.39 17.27
N LEU A 149 -12.24 -26.10 16.94
CA LEU A 149 -13.09 -27.02 16.19
C LEU A 149 -12.63 -27.19 14.73
N PRO A 150 -12.45 -26.11 13.93
CA PRO A 150 -11.97 -26.25 12.56
C PRO A 150 -10.54 -26.80 12.49
N SER A 151 -9.67 -26.55 13.47
CA SER A 151 -8.32 -27.14 13.45
C SER A 151 -8.34 -28.68 13.51
N LYS A 152 -9.39 -29.28 14.06
CA LYS A 152 -9.59 -30.74 14.13
C LYS A 152 -10.41 -31.29 12.96
N ASP A 153 -10.89 -30.44 12.07
CA ASP A 153 -11.70 -30.85 10.93
C ASP A 153 -10.81 -31.42 9.82
N LYS A 154 -10.86 -32.74 9.63
CA LYS A 154 -10.03 -33.45 8.65
C LYS A 154 -10.28 -32.99 7.22
N GLU A 155 -11.50 -32.58 6.89
CA GLU A 155 -11.86 -32.09 5.56
C GLU A 155 -11.16 -30.77 5.28
N LEU A 156 -11.26 -29.81 6.21
CA LEU A 156 -10.56 -28.53 6.12
C LEU A 156 -9.05 -28.73 6.05
N ILE A 157 -8.47 -29.54 6.95
CA ILE A 157 -7.02 -29.76 6.98
C ILE A 157 -6.53 -30.40 5.67
N THR A 158 -7.30 -31.32 5.10
CA THR A 158 -6.99 -31.91 3.78
C THR A 158 -7.08 -30.88 2.66
N TRP A 159 -8.12 -30.04 2.68
CA TRP A 159 -8.29 -28.95 1.72
C TRP A 159 -7.13 -27.94 1.79
N ILE A 160 -6.69 -27.54 2.99
CA ILE A 160 -5.56 -26.61 3.16
C ILE A 160 -4.28 -27.20 2.54
N ARG A 161 -4.02 -28.50 2.78
CA ARG A 161 -2.84 -29.19 2.25
C ARG A 161 -2.88 -29.39 0.73
N SER A 162 -4.06 -29.34 0.09
CA SER A 162 -4.17 -29.46 -1.36
C SER A 162 -3.91 -28.15 -2.12
N GLN A 163 -3.78 -27.02 -1.42
CA GLN A 163 -3.57 -25.69 -2.00
C GLN A 163 -2.12 -25.46 -2.45
N ASN A 164 -1.67 -26.23 -3.45
CA ASN A 164 -0.26 -26.26 -3.89
C ASN A 164 0.26 -24.92 -4.47
N ASN A 165 -0.63 -24.05 -4.93
CA ASN A 165 -0.25 -22.76 -5.53
C ASN A 165 -0.38 -21.57 -4.58
N THR A 166 -0.76 -21.80 -3.31
CA THR A 166 -0.76 -20.73 -2.30
C THR A 166 0.68 -20.34 -1.97
N LYS A 167 0.99 -19.06 -2.13
CA LYS A 167 2.33 -18.50 -1.94
C LYS A 167 2.60 -18.15 -0.49
N TYR A 168 1.56 -17.69 0.22
CA TYR A 168 1.66 -17.23 1.60
C TYR A 168 0.50 -17.74 2.46
N TYR A 169 0.83 -18.01 3.73
CA TYR A 169 -0.15 -18.31 4.76
C TYR A 169 -0.10 -17.24 5.84
N PHE A 170 -1.27 -16.84 6.32
CA PHE A 170 -1.39 -15.83 7.36
C PHE A 170 -2.37 -16.34 8.43
N SER A 171 -2.10 -16.07 9.70
CA SER A 171 -3.07 -16.31 10.75
C SER A 171 -3.16 -15.20 11.78
N VAL A 172 -4.36 -14.95 12.29
CA VAL A 172 -4.63 -14.09 13.43
C VAL A 172 -5.07 -14.92 14.62
N CYS A 173 -4.65 -14.51 15.82
CA CYS A 173 -5.16 -15.06 17.09
C CYS A 173 -5.01 -16.59 17.12
N SER A 174 -6.06 -17.32 17.52
CA SER A 174 -6.08 -18.79 17.59
C SER A 174 -6.13 -19.48 16.22
N GLY A 175 -6.23 -18.74 15.11
CA GLY A 175 -6.13 -19.29 13.75
C GLY A 175 -4.80 -20.01 13.46
N ALA A 176 -3.74 -19.69 14.22
CA ALA A 176 -2.47 -20.41 14.18
C ALA A 176 -2.62 -21.92 14.47
N LEU A 177 -3.65 -22.33 15.23
CA LEU A 177 -3.92 -23.76 15.47
C LEU A 177 -4.32 -24.51 14.20
N ILE A 178 -5.03 -23.85 13.27
CA ILE A 178 -5.42 -24.45 11.99
C ILE A 178 -4.17 -24.67 11.13
N LEU A 179 -3.28 -23.67 11.08
CA LEU A 179 -1.99 -23.79 10.37
C LEU A 179 -1.08 -24.85 11.01
N ALA A 180 -1.10 -24.99 12.34
CA ALA A 180 -0.35 -26.01 13.07
C ALA A 180 -0.81 -27.42 12.71
N GLU A 181 -2.13 -27.67 12.71
CA GLU A 181 -2.72 -28.96 12.33
C GLU A 181 -2.51 -29.29 10.85
N ALA A 182 -2.50 -28.28 9.99
CA ALA A 182 -2.13 -28.44 8.58
C ALA A 182 -0.66 -28.84 8.37
N GLY A 183 0.19 -28.71 9.41
CA GLY A 183 1.64 -28.95 9.31
C GLY A 183 2.40 -27.80 8.66
N ILE A 184 1.73 -26.66 8.40
CA ILE A 184 2.34 -25.50 7.75
C ILE A 184 3.38 -24.86 8.67
N LEU A 185 3.15 -24.87 9.99
CA LEU A 185 4.06 -24.27 10.97
C LEU A 185 5.20 -25.20 11.43
N ASP A 186 5.30 -26.43 10.91
CA ASP A 186 6.35 -27.37 11.29
C ASP A 186 7.75 -26.78 11.06
N ASN A 187 8.60 -26.83 12.10
CA ASN A 187 9.97 -26.27 12.13
C ASN A 187 10.05 -24.75 11.95
N GLN A 188 8.95 -24.03 12.12
CA GLN A 188 8.90 -22.56 12.07
C GLN A 188 8.78 -21.95 13.46
N LYS A 189 8.99 -20.62 13.55
CA LYS A 189 8.62 -19.86 14.74
C LYS A 189 7.21 -19.31 14.59
N ALA A 190 6.40 -19.31 15.64
CA ALA A 190 5.03 -18.80 15.54
C ALA A 190 4.59 -18.10 16.84
N THR A 191 3.70 -17.12 16.71
CA THR A 191 2.95 -16.54 17.83
C THR A 191 1.46 -16.82 17.64
N THR A 192 0.67 -16.60 18.69
CA THR A 192 -0.79 -16.71 18.67
C THR A 192 -1.36 -15.82 19.77
N PHE A 193 -2.68 -15.83 19.97
CA PHE A 193 -3.30 -15.15 21.08
C PHE A 193 -2.78 -15.66 22.42
N ARG A 194 -2.63 -14.76 23.39
CA ARG A 194 -2.02 -15.05 24.71
C ARG A 194 -2.61 -16.28 25.41
N TYR A 195 -3.92 -16.50 25.31
CA TYR A 195 -4.58 -17.65 25.94
C TYR A 195 -4.52 -18.94 25.10
N THR A 196 -4.00 -18.87 23.87
CA THR A 196 -3.81 -20.00 22.96
C THR A 196 -2.36 -20.46 22.88
N ILE A 197 -1.41 -19.71 23.47
CA ILE A 197 0.03 -20.03 23.45
C ILE A 197 0.30 -21.45 23.97
N GLU A 198 -0.29 -21.85 25.10
CA GLU A 198 -0.06 -23.18 25.67
C GLU A 198 -0.62 -24.30 24.79
N ALA A 199 -1.75 -24.08 24.12
CA ALA A 199 -2.28 -25.03 23.15
C ALA A 199 -1.34 -25.18 21.94
N LEU A 200 -0.78 -24.08 21.45
CA LEU A 200 0.17 -24.11 20.33
C LEU A 200 1.48 -24.81 20.72
N LYS A 201 1.93 -24.72 21.97
CA LYS A 201 3.12 -25.44 22.49
C LYS A 201 2.98 -26.97 22.53
N ASN A 202 1.77 -27.50 22.34
CA ASN A 202 1.56 -28.94 22.20
C ASN A 202 2.14 -29.47 20.87
N PHE A 203 2.26 -28.62 19.85
CA PHE A 203 2.90 -28.95 18.58
C PHE A 203 4.43 -28.84 18.69
N LYS A 204 5.09 -29.97 18.99
CA LYS A 204 6.52 -30.00 19.36
C LYS A 204 7.51 -29.55 18.28
N LYS A 205 7.08 -29.49 17.02
CA LYS A 205 7.90 -29.00 15.92
C LYS A 205 7.82 -27.46 15.75
N ILE A 206 6.96 -26.78 16.49
CA ILE A 206 6.79 -25.33 16.40
C ILE A 206 7.58 -24.66 17.52
N ASN A 207 8.40 -23.67 17.19
CA ASN A 207 9.02 -22.80 18.18
C ASN A 207 8.08 -21.64 18.52
N VAL A 208 7.31 -21.79 19.60
CA VAL A 208 6.28 -20.81 19.97
C VAL A 208 6.90 -19.61 20.70
N LEU A 209 6.67 -18.41 20.17
CA LEU A 209 7.15 -17.14 20.71
C LEU A 209 5.99 -16.36 21.38
N PRO A 210 5.90 -16.34 22.72
CA PRO A 210 4.90 -15.53 23.41
C PRO A 210 5.26 -14.03 23.38
N ASN A 211 4.27 -13.17 23.63
CA ASN A 211 4.43 -11.71 23.77
C ASN A 211 5.01 -11.00 22.54
N VAL A 212 4.81 -11.59 21.34
CA VAL A 212 5.21 -11.01 20.07
C VAL A 212 3.97 -10.67 19.26
N ARG A 213 3.95 -9.49 18.64
CA ARG A 213 2.80 -8.99 17.88
C ARG A 213 2.55 -9.79 16.61
N TYR A 214 3.59 -10.07 15.85
CA TYR A 214 3.57 -11.02 14.74
C TYR A 214 4.96 -11.63 14.51
N VAL A 215 4.99 -12.81 13.89
CA VAL A 215 6.20 -13.51 13.48
C VAL A 215 6.09 -13.80 11.99
N ASP A 216 7.07 -13.36 11.21
CA ASP A 216 7.18 -13.61 9.77
C ASP A 216 8.34 -14.58 9.47
N ASN A 217 8.01 -15.75 8.90
CA ASN A 217 8.97 -16.77 8.47
C ASN A 217 9.22 -16.74 6.95
N GLY A 218 8.91 -15.64 6.27
CA GLY A 218 8.99 -15.49 4.82
C GLY A 218 7.68 -15.85 4.13
N LYS A 219 7.29 -17.13 4.14
CA LYS A 219 6.03 -17.59 3.52
C LYS A 219 4.85 -17.70 4.49
N THR A 220 5.11 -17.67 5.79
CA THR A 220 4.07 -17.81 6.81
C THR A 220 4.19 -16.72 7.85
N ILE A 221 3.11 -15.96 8.04
CA ILE A 221 2.99 -14.91 9.06
C ILE A 221 1.95 -15.35 10.07
N THR A 222 2.32 -15.33 11.35
CA THR A 222 1.38 -15.56 12.45
C THR A 222 1.32 -14.31 13.31
N THR A 223 0.13 -13.88 13.71
CA THR A 223 -0.07 -12.70 14.57
C THR A 223 -0.68 -13.11 15.91
N ALA A 224 -0.49 -12.25 16.92
CA ALA A 224 -1.22 -12.35 18.18
C ALA A 224 -2.73 -12.05 17.97
N GLY A 225 -3.44 -11.76 19.05
CA GLY A 225 -4.89 -11.55 18.99
C GLY A 225 -5.33 -10.22 18.36
N VAL A 226 -6.51 -10.25 17.75
CA VAL A 226 -7.38 -9.11 17.48
C VAL A 226 -6.67 -8.01 16.67
N SER A 227 -6.23 -6.92 17.31
CA SER A 227 -5.63 -5.79 16.61
C SER A 227 -4.25 -6.11 16.01
N ALA A 228 -3.58 -7.15 16.49
CA ALA A 228 -2.30 -7.58 15.92
C ALA A 228 -2.45 -8.08 14.46
N GLY A 229 -3.64 -8.52 14.07
CA GLY A 229 -3.95 -8.91 12.69
C GLY A 229 -3.81 -7.75 11.71
N ILE A 230 -4.26 -6.55 12.09
CA ILE A 230 -4.14 -5.33 11.25
C ILE A 230 -2.66 -5.01 11.00
N ASP A 231 -1.85 -5.01 12.05
CA ASP A 231 -0.42 -4.74 11.93
C ASP A 231 0.34 -5.79 11.13
N GLY A 232 -0.04 -7.06 11.28
CA GLY A 232 0.52 -8.15 10.46
C GLY A 232 0.12 -8.01 8.99
N ALA A 233 -1.12 -7.63 8.69
CA ALA A 233 -1.57 -7.40 7.33
C ALA A 233 -0.84 -6.21 6.69
N LEU A 234 -0.69 -5.08 7.41
CA LEU A 234 0.09 -3.93 6.94
C LEU A 234 1.56 -4.28 6.74
N HIS A 235 2.14 -5.11 7.62
CA HIS A 235 3.48 -5.65 7.40
C HIS A 235 3.55 -6.50 6.13
N MET A 236 2.53 -7.33 5.85
CA MET A 236 2.46 -8.12 4.62
C MET A 236 2.36 -7.24 3.37
N ILE A 237 1.57 -6.16 3.41
CA ILE A 237 1.57 -5.16 2.32
C ILE A 237 2.96 -4.55 2.15
N ALA A 238 3.64 -4.19 3.25
CA ALA A 238 4.97 -3.61 3.17
C ALA A 238 5.99 -4.57 2.55
N LYS A 239 5.87 -5.86 2.88
CA LYS A 239 6.69 -6.95 2.36
C LYS A 239 6.49 -7.16 0.86
N LEU A 240 5.24 -7.19 0.40
CA LEU A 240 4.90 -7.53 -0.99
C LEU A 240 4.97 -6.34 -1.93
N GLU A 241 4.67 -5.14 -1.43
CA GLU A 241 4.43 -3.95 -2.24
C GLU A 241 5.26 -2.74 -1.82
N GLY A 242 6.11 -2.90 -0.81
CA GLY A 242 6.95 -1.84 -0.26
C GLY A 242 6.26 -1.04 0.83
N LEU A 243 7.09 -0.44 1.70
CA LEU A 243 6.64 0.31 2.87
C LEU A 243 5.64 1.43 2.53
N THR A 244 5.82 2.11 1.40
CA THR A 244 4.91 3.17 0.94
C THR A 244 3.48 2.67 0.77
N ALA A 245 3.29 1.49 0.19
CA ALA A 245 1.97 0.93 -0.05
C ALA A 245 1.24 0.69 1.28
N ALA A 246 1.91 0.03 2.23
CA ALA A 246 1.35 -0.24 3.56
C ALA A 246 1.02 1.05 4.31
N VAL A 247 1.90 2.04 4.20
CA VAL A 247 1.72 3.37 4.77
C VAL A 247 0.51 4.09 4.17
N GLU A 248 0.36 4.10 2.84
CA GLU A 248 -0.79 4.71 2.16
C GLU A 248 -2.09 4.01 2.56
N THR A 249 -2.07 2.68 2.67
CA THR A 249 -3.19 1.87 3.16
C THR A 249 -3.55 2.25 4.61
N ALA A 250 -2.58 2.26 5.52
CA ALA A 250 -2.80 2.62 6.93
C ALA A 250 -3.38 4.03 7.06
N PHE A 251 -2.86 5.00 6.29
CA PHE A 251 -3.41 6.35 6.29
C PHE A 251 -4.85 6.40 5.81
N TYR A 252 -5.15 5.72 4.70
CA TYR A 252 -6.50 5.73 4.18
C TYR A 252 -7.51 5.15 5.17
N MET A 253 -7.08 4.17 5.97
CA MET A 253 -7.86 3.60 7.06
C MET A 253 -7.88 4.47 8.32
N GLU A 254 -7.18 5.61 8.33
CA GLU A 254 -6.93 6.44 9.51
C GLU A 254 -6.35 5.63 10.70
N TYR A 255 -5.54 4.62 10.37
CA TYR A 255 -4.96 3.71 11.35
C TYR A 255 -3.54 4.15 11.73
N GLU A 256 -3.34 4.45 13.01
CA GLU A 256 -2.03 4.82 13.57
C GLU A 256 -1.07 3.63 13.60
N TRP A 257 -0.47 3.34 12.45
CA TRP A 257 0.43 2.21 12.29
C TRP A 257 1.86 2.55 12.73
N THR A 258 2.45 1.67 13.56
CA THR A 258 3.90 1.67 13.81
C THR A 258 4.56 0.47 13.12
N PRO A 259 5.40 0.68 12.08
CA PRO A 259 6.10 -0.40 11.40
C PRO A 259 7.05 -1.18 12.32
N ASN A 260 7.44 -2.40 11.88
CA ASN A 260 8.49 -3.21 12.50
C ASN A 260 8.26 -3.55 14.00
N LYS A 261 7.01 -3.81 14.40
CA LYS A 261 6.64 -4.23 15.76
C LYS A 261 6.68 -5.75 16.00
N GLY A 262 6.99 -6.55 14.97
CA GLY A 262 7.05 -8.02 15.05
C GLY A 262 8.47 -8.57 14.94
N ILE A 263 8.58 -9.89 14.85
CA ILE A 263 9.83 -10.61 14.58
C ILE A 263 9.82 -11.05 13.12
N ILE A 264 10.84 -10.64 12.36
CA ILE A 264 10.95 -10.91 10.92
C ILE A 264 12.18 -11.77 10.70
N LEU A 265 11.95 -12.98 10.23
CA LEU A 265 13.00 -13.99 10.00
C LEU A 265 13.27 -14.18 8.50
N GLY A 266 12.35 -13.74 7.64
CA GLY A 266 12.54 -13.72 6.19
C GLY A 266 13.63 -12.74 5.75
N SER A 267 14.33 -13.06 4.66
CA SER A 267 15.34 -12.18 4.05
C SER A 267 14.76 -10.92 3.41
N ASP A 268 13.47 -10.98 3.07
CA ASP A 268 12.65 -9.94 2.44
C ASP A 268 12.01 -8.98 3.47
N ASN A 269 12.77 -8.63 4.52
CA ASN A 269 12.34 -7.65 5.51
C ASN A 269 12.18 -6.25 4.85
N PRO A 270 10.97 -5.66 4.82
CA PRO A 270 10.72 -4.40 4.15
C PRO A 270 11.30 -3.17 4.88
N TYR A 271 11.88 -3.37 6.06
CA TYR A 271 12.29 -2.28 6.95
C TYR A 271 13.82 -2.06 7.02
N HIS A 272 14.62 -2.77 6.22
CA HIS A 272 16.10 -2.71 6.25
C HIS A 272 16.67 -1.27 6.19
N ASN A 273 15.98 -0.35 5.53
CA ASN A 273 16.44 1.03 5.36
C ASN A 273 15.84 2.04 6.35
N ILE A 274 14.85 1.66 7.17
CA ILE A 274 14.18 2.61 8.08
C ILE A 274 15.19 3.21 9.09
N ASN A 275 16.19 2.42 9.50
CA ASN A 275 17.16 2.79 10.52
C ASN A 275 18.57 3.05 9.96
N ASN A 276 18.75 3.26 8.65
CA ASN A 276 20.07 3.53 8.09
C ASN A 276 20.52 4.96 8.43
N VAL A 277 21.10 5.11 9.62
CA VAL A 277 21.60 6.37 10.19
C VAL A 277 22.50 7.13 9.22
N SER A 278 23.33 6.41 8.46
CA SER A 278 24.25 7.05 7.52
C SER A 278 23.50 7.84 6.45
N ILE A 279 22.40 7.27 5.94
CA ILE A 279 21.51 7.94 4.99
C ILE A 279 20.78 9.10 5.69
N LEU A 280 20.22 8.88 6.88
CA LEU A 280 19.37 9.86 7.57
C LEU A 280 20.10 11.17 7.95
N LYS A 281 21.43 11.13 8.13
CA LYS A 281 22.24 12.30 8.51
C LYS A 281 22.09 13.46 7.53
N ASP A 282 21.99 13.20 6.24
CA ASP A 282 21.96 14.23 5.21
C ASP A 282 20.69 15.09 5.26
N TYR A 283 19.58 14.51 5.73
CA TYR A 283 18.27 15.15 5.79
C TYR A 283 18.07 16.03 7.03
N LYS A 284 19.01 15.98 7.99
CA LYS A 284 18.99 16.89 9.13
C LYS A 284 19.13 18.34 8.67
N GLY A 285 18.43 19.23 9.36
CA GLY A 285 18.53 20.67 9.13
C GLY A 285 17.23 21.40 9.33
N LYS A 286 17.31 22.72 9.22
CA LYS A 286 16.15 23.62 9.23
C LYS A 286 15.77 23.97 7.81
N PHE A 287 14.49 23.97 7.52
CA PHE A 287 13.92 24.25 6.22
C PHE A 287 12.86 25.32 6.39
N LYS A 288 12.95 26.39 5.61
CA LYS A 288 12.12 27.58 5.77
C LYS A 288 11.35 27.88 4.49
N SER A 289 10.04 28.11 4.60
CA SER A 289 9.22 28.55 3.47
C SER A 289 9.27 30.07 3.29
N ASN A 290 8.84 30.53 2.12
CA ASN A 290 8.59 31.94 1.82
C ASN A 290 7.53 32.59 2.73
N GLN A 291 6.64 31.79 3.34
CA GLN A 291 5.63 32.21 4.31
C GLN A 291 6.14 32.14 5.76
N ASN A 292 7.45 32.03 5.97
CA ASN A 292 8.10 32.00 7.28
C ASN A 292 7.74 30.78 8.15
N GLN A 293 7.13 29.73 7.57
CA GLN A 293 6.95 28.44 8.23
C GLN A 293 8.28 27.69 8.26
N THR A 294 8.56 26.99 9.36
CA THR A 294 9.83 26.27 9.54
C THR A 294 9.56 24.81 9.85
N TYR A 295 10.27 23.94 9.16
CA TYR A 295 10.42 22.53 9.52
C TYR A 295 11.83 22.31 10.00
N GLU A 296 11.99 21.60 11.11
CA GLU A 296 13.30 21.18 11.60
C GLU A 296 13.36 19.66 11.64
N LEU A 297 14.28 19.07 10.87
CA LEU A 297 14.52 17.63 10.91
C LEU A 297 15.68 17.31 11.86
N VAL A 298 15.37 16.51 12.88
CA VAL A 298 16.30 16.07 13.92
C VAL A 298 16.41 14.55 13.91
N LEU A 299 17.64 14.05 14.01
CA LEU A 299 17.91 12.61 14.09
C LEU A 299 18.07 12.21 15.54
N ASP A 300 17.33 11.19 15.96
CA ASP A 300 17.51 10.56 17.25
C ASP A 300 18.59 9.48 17.15
N PRO A 301 19.75 9.65 17.82
CA PRO A 301 20.87 8.73 17.69
C PRO A 301 20.69 7.43 18.50
N ILE A 302 19.71 7.36 19.40
CA ILE A 302 19.48 6.17 20.24
C ILE A 302 18.62 5.17 19.47
N ILE A 303 17.54 5.66 18.86
CA ILE A 303 16.59 4.81 18.11
C ILE A 303 16.78 4.86 16.59
N ASN A 304 17.76 5.63 16.10
CA ASN A 304 18.13 5.72 14.68
C ASN A 304 17.01 6.19 13.75
N THR A 305 16.17 7.10 14.25
CA THR A 305 14.97 7.60 13.55
C THR A 305 15.02 9.11 13.35
N LEU A 306 14.59 9.56 12.17
CA LEU A 306 14.44 10.98 11.86
C LEU A 306 13.08 11.49 12.35
N PHE A 307 13.06 12.68 12.92
CA PHE A 307 11.85 13.38 13.34
C PHE A 307 11.77 14.72 12.66
N ILE A 308 10.57 15.16 12.35
CA ILE A 308 10.27 16.54 11.99
C ILE A 308 9.71 17.25 13.21
N ILE A 309 10.11 18.50 13.41
CA ILE A 309 9.53 19.39 14.41
C ILE A 309 8.68 20.40 13.65
N ILE A 310 7.38 20.43 13.96
CA ILE A 310 6.39 21.36 13.41
C ILE A 310 5.65 21.96 14.60
N ASN A 311 5.61 23.29 14.71
CA ASN A 311 4.95 23.98 15.84
C ASN A 311 5.38 23.46 17.22
N ASN A 312 6.68 23.19 17.40
CA ASN A 312 7.30 22.62 18.62
C ASN A 312 6.87 21.17 18.96
N GLU A 313 6.12 20.50 18.10
CA GLU A 313 5.79 19.09 18.27
C GLU A 313 6.71 18.21 17.41
N LYS A 314 7.19 17.10 18.02
CA LYS A 314 8.12 16.16 17.40
C LYS A 314 7.35 14.98 16.82
N HIS A 315 7.39 14.84 15.50
CA HIS A 315 6.68 13.79 14.75
C HIS A 315 7.68 12.88 14.03
N PRO A 316 7.54 11.54 14.08
CA PRO A 316 8.45 10.63 13.39
C PRO A 316 8.32 10.81 11.87
N VAL A 317 9.42 10.61 11.15
CA VAL A 317 9.45 10.61 9.69
C VAL A 317 10.13 9.34 9.20
N PHE A 318 9.46 8.60 8.32
CA PHE A 318 9.97 7.32 7.86
C PHE A 318 10.62 7.45 6.49
N TYR A 319 11.90 7.05 6.41
CA TYR A 319 12.60 6.95 5.14
C TYR A 319 11.92 5.91 4.25
N ILE A 320 11.54 6.33 3.05
CA ILE A 320 10.99 5.45 2.04
C ILE A 320 12.10 5.11 1.03
N GLU A 321 12.63 6.15 0.39
CA GLU A 321 13.67 6.06 -0.63
C GLU A 321 14.35 7.43 -0.79
N LYS A 322 15.45 7.49 -1.53
CA LYS A 322 16.34 8.65 -1.74
C LYS A 322 15.79 10.02 -1.32
N ASN A 323 14.77 10.56 -2.00
CA ASN A 323 14.28 11.90 -1.72
C ASN A 323 12.95 11.94 -0.99
N ARG A 324 12.45 10.80 -0.52
CA ARG A 324 11.07 10.67 -0.09
C ARG A 324 10.96 10.07 1.29
N PHE A 325 10.18 10.76 2.10
CA PHE A 325 9.93 10.43 3.49
C PHE A 325 8.44 10.50 3.76
N PHE A 326 7.94 9.63 4.62
CA PHE A 326 6.54 9.63 5.02
C PHE A 326 6.34 10.32 6.37
N LEU A 327 5.29 11.14 6.47
CA LEU A 327 4.86 11.85 7.68
C LEU A 327 3.55 11.24 8.21
N PRO A 328 3.60 10.29 9.17
CA PRO A 328 2.41 9.57 9.65
C PRO A 328 1.27 10.45 10.11
N PHE A 329 1.58 11.48 10.90
CA PHE A 329 0.57 12.33 11.54
C PHE A 329 -0.32 13.10 10.53
N THR A 330 0.20 13.40 9.34
CA THR A 330 -0.58 14.07 8.28
C THR A 330 -0.85 13.16 7.09
N ALA A 331 -0.20 12.00 7.11
CA ALA A 331 0.10 11.10 6.01
C ALA A 331 0.37 11.72 4.65
N ASN A 332 1.20 12.75 4.68
CA ASN A 332 1.81 13.29 3.49
C ASN A 332 3.23 12.78 3.35
N PHE A 333 3.84 13.10 2.21
CA PHE A 333 5.24 12.85 1.98
C PHE A 333 6.04 14.15 2.08
N LEU A 334 7.23 14.05 2.65
CA LEU A 334 8.29 15.03 2.39
C LEU A 334 9.07 14.56 1.17
N VAL A 335 9.14 15.44 0.17
CA VAL A 335 9.93 15.23 -1.04
C VAL A 335 11.08 16.23 -1.04
N PHE A 336 12.29 15.75 -0.83
CA PHE A 336 13.52 16.53 -0.79
C PHE A 336 13.99 16.88 -2.21
N GLU A 337 14.39 18.13 -2.37
CA GLU A 337 15.05 18.62 -3.58
C GLU A 337 16.56 18.58 -3.39
N ARG A 338 17.27 18.22 -4.46
CA ARG A 338 18.72 18.19 -4.50
C ARG A 338 19.25 19.01 -5.66
N ASP A 339 20.45 19.57 -5.50
CA ASP A 339 21.16 20.22 -6.59
C ASP A 339 21.88 19.20 -7.51
N LYS A 340 22.62 19.72 -8.48
CA LYS A 340 23.42 18.92 -9.43
C LYS A 340 24.55 18.09 -8.79
N ASN A 341 24.93 18.41 -7.55
CA ASN A 341 25.96 17.72 -6.79
C ASN A 341 25.36 16.73 -5.77
N ASP A 342 24.05 16.45 -5.89
CA ASP A 342 23.29 15.59 -4.98
C ASP A 342 23.16 16.13 -3.55
N VAL A 343 23.33 17.44 -3.35
CA VAL A 343 23.18 18.09 -2.04
C VAL A 343 21.72 18.50 -1.84
N ILE A 344 21.14 18.20 -0.67
CA ILE A 344 19.77 18.60 -0.33
C ILE A 344 19.69 20.12 -0.19
N THR A 345 18.88 20.76 -1.03
CA THR A 345 18.66 22.21 -1.05
C THR A 345 17.29 22.62 -0.50
N GLY A 346 16.35 21.69 -0.43
CA GLY A 346 15.01 21.98 0.06
C GLY A 346 14.14 20.75 0.23
N LEU A 347 12.88 20.98 0.59
CA LEU A 347 11.85 19.96 0.65
C LEU A 347 10.47 20.55 0.32
N LYS A 348 9.56 19.68 -0.10
CA LYS A 348 8.14 19.96 -0.26
C LYS A 348 7.32 18.98 0.57
N ASN A 349 6.22 19.44 1.13
CA ASN A 349 5.21 18.59 1.74
C ASN A 349 4.11 18.32 0.70
N THR A 350 3.71 17.07 0.46
CA THR A 350 2.67 16.81 -0.56
C THR A 350 1.30 17.40 -0.24
N ALA A 351 1.00 17.77 1.01
CA ALA A 351 -0.22 18.50 1.34
C ALA A 351 -0.20 19.97 0.90
N HIS A 352 0.98 20.59 0.74
CA HIS A 352 1.10 22.00 0.44
C HIS A 352 2.21 22.23 -0.58
N SER A 353 1.90 22.91 -1.68
CA SER A 353 2.86 23.21 -2.76
C SER A 353 4.01 24.14 -2.38
N ASN A 354 4.10 24.57 -1.11
CA ASN A 354 5.16 25.40 -0.58
C ASN A 354 6.51 24.65 -0.61
N LEU A 355 7.50 25.28 -1.23
CA LEU A 355 8.89 24.87 -1.15
C LEU A 355 9.52 25.43 0.12
N PHE A 356 10.16 24.56 0.89
CA PHE A 356 10.96 24.93 2.05
C PHE A 356 12.44 24.82 1.66
N ILE A 357 13.18 25.91 1.79
CA ILE A 357 14.60 25.98 1.43
C ILE A 357 15.43 25.63 2.66
N LYS A 358 16.41 24.73 2.48
CA LYS A 358 17.36 24.36 3.54
C LYS A 358 18.17 25.60 3.95
N GLN A 359 18.22 25.85 5.25
CA GLN A 359 18.93 26.99 5.85
C GLN A 359 20.39 26.67 6.14
#